data_AF-A0AAN5BX99-F1
#
_entry.id   AF-A0AAN5BX99-F1
#
_cell.length_a   1.000
_cell.length_b   1.000
_cell.length_c   1.000
_cell.angle_alpha   90.00
_cell.angle_beta   90.00
_cell.angle_gamma   90.00
#
_symmetry.space_group_name_H-M   'P 1'
#
loop_
_entity.id
_entity.type
_entity.pdbx_description
1 polymer ?
#
loop_
_entity_poly.entity_id
_entity_poly.type
_entity_poly.pdbx_seq_one_letter_code
_entity_poly.pdbx_strand_id
1 'polypeptide(L)'
;MPISETEIIQIIEKRIGKKIELKTPSFETGVNKLIRALYGGEEKGDGELGLGLASEGDLRGDLVRDTVEHLILFYNRRGLKGSPNVLRWLLGREPTSVVQWVDGIALA
;
A
#
# COMPACT_ATOMS: atom_id res chain seq x y z
N MET A 1 -15.42 4.72 -10.36
CA MET A 1 -16.14 4.45 -9.09
C MET A 1 -15.12 4.03 -8.05
N PRO A 2 -15.37 4.21 -6.73
CA PRO A 2 -14.53 3.56 -5.72
C PRO A 2 -14.51 2.05 -6.01
N ILE A 3 -13.32 1.47 -6.06
CA ILE A 3 -13.09 0.06 -6.36
C ILE A 3 -12.67 -0.62 -5.05
N SER A 4 -13.23 -1.79 -4.73
CA SER A 4 -12.81 -2.53 -3.55
C SER A 4 -11.44 -3.20 -3.77
N GLU A 5 -10.74 -3.52 -2.69
CA GLU A 5 -9.52 -4.34 -2.77
C GLU A 5 -9.79 -5.67 -3.47
N THR A 6 -10.93 -6.31 -3.20
CA THR A 6 -11.32 -7.57 -3.85
C THR A 6 -11.50 -7.44 -5.36
N GLU A 7 -12.04 -6.32 -5.85
CA GLU A 7 -12.15 -6.03 -7.28
C GLU A 7 -10.77 -5.78 -7.91
N ILE A 8 -9.87 -5.06 -7.23
CA ILE A 8 -8.47 -4.89 -7.66
C ILE A 8 -7.79 -6.25 -7.84
N ILE A 9 -7.95 -7.14 -6.86
CA ILE A 9 -7.35 -8.47 -6.88
C ILE A 9 -7.90 -9.30 -8.03
N GLN A 10 -9.20 -9.27 -8.29
CA GLN A 10 -9.80 -9.97 -9.43
C GLN A 10 -9.24 -9.50 -10.78
N ILE A 11 -9.00 -8.19 -10.93
CA ILE A 11 -8.35 -7.63 -12.12
C ILE A 11 -6.94 -8.20 -12.28
N ILE A 12 -6.17 -8.25 -11.20
CA ILE A 12 -4.81 -8.79 -11.20
C ILE A 12 -4.83 -10.30 -11.50
N GLU A 13 -5.67 -11.09 -10.81
CA GLU A 13 -5.84 -12.54 -11.05
C GLU A 13 -6.11 -12.84 -12.52
N LYS A 14 -7.04 -12.09 -13.12
CA LYS A 14 -7.40 -12.23 -14.53
C LYS A 14 -6.21 -11.95 -15.44
N ARG A 15 -5.37 -10.96 -15.09
CA ARG A 15 -4.19 -10.60 -15.90
C ARG A 15 -3.08 -11.65 -15.80
N ILE A 16 -2.79 -12.13 -14.59
CA ILE A 16 -1.69 -13.08 -14.35
C ILE A 16 -2.09 -14.54 -14.62
N GLY A 17 -3.38 -14.83 -14.79
CA GLY A 17 -3.91 -16.18 -15.01
C GLY A 17 -3.76 -17.10 -13.79
N LYS A 18 -3.60 -16.54 -12.60
CA LYS A 18 -3.38 -17.27 -11.34
C LYS A 18 -4.31 -16.76 -10.26
N LYS A 19 -4.73 -17.68 -9.39
CA LYS A 19 -5.51 -17.33 -8.20
C LYS A 19 -4.60 -16.75 -7.12
N ILE A 20 -5.06 -15.67 -6.50
CA ILE A 20 -4.40 -14.98 -5.40
C ILE A 20 -5.17 -15.31 -4.13
N GLU A 21 -4.52 -16.02 -3.22
CA GLU A 21 -5.07 -16.27 -1.89
C GLU A 21 -4.79 -15.05 -1.00
N LEU A 22 -5.85 -14.44 -0.44
CA LEU A 22 -5.71 -13.37 0.53
C LEU A 22 -5.59 -13.93 1.94
N LYS A 23 -4.46 -13.64 2.58
CA LYS A 23 -4.22 -13.94 3.99
C LYS A 23 -4.22 -12.63 4.76
N THR A 24 -5.15 -12.49 5.69
CA THR A 24 -5.18 -11.36 6.62
C THR A 24 -4.32 -11.70 7.84
N PRO A 25 -3.11 -11.15 7.96
CA PRO A 25 -2.27 -11.40 9.12
C PRO A 25 -2.83 -10.68 10.37
N SER A 26 -2.23 -10.90 11.53
CA SER A 26 -2.50 -10.04 12.69
C SER A 26 -2.10 -8.60 12.38
N PHE A 27 -2.74 -7.64 13.06
CA PHE A 27 -2.47 -6.20 12.89
C PHE A 27 -0.96 -5.89 12.98
N GLU A 28 -0.31 -6.32 14.07
CA GLU A 28 1.13 -6.15 14.29
C GLU A 28 1.98 -6.75 13.17
N THR A 29 1.61 -7.94 12.70
CA THR A 29 2.32 -8.60 11.60
C THR A 29 2.15 -7.81 10.30
N GLY A 30 0.96 -7.27 10.04
CA GLY A 30 0.68 -6.41 8.90
C GLY A 30 1.49 -5.12 8.92
N VAL A 31 1.52 -4.44 10.07
CA VAL A 31 2.32 -3.23 10.31
C VAL A 31 3.81 -3.50 10.02
N ASN A 32 4.37 -4.52 10.65
CA ASN A 32 5.79 -4.88 10.48
C ASN A 32 6.13 -5.23 9.03
N LYS A 33 5.26 -5.99 8.34
CA LYS A 33 5.45 -6.32 6.93
C LYS A 33 5.42 -5.09 6.04
N LEU A 34 4.49 -4.17 6.27
CA LEU A 34 4.35 -2.96 5.46
C LEU A 34 5.54 -2.01 5.66
N ILE A 35 5.97 -1.80 6.91
CA ILE A 35 7.16 -0.99 7.21
C ILE A 35 8.39 -1.57 6.51
N ARG A 36 8.62 -2.89 6.62
CA ARG A 36 9.74 -3.56 5.93
C ARG A 36 9.67 -3.42 4.41
N ALA A 37 8.47 -3.55 3.84
CA ALA A 37 8.28 -3.43 2.39
C ALA A 37 8.54 -2.01 1.87
N LEU A 38 8.17 -0.98 2.64
CA LEU A 38 8.32 0.43 2.23
C LEU A 38 9.73 0.98 2.48
N TYR A 39 10.37 0.58 3.57
CA TYR A 39 11.63 1.15 4.03
C TYR A 39 12.83 0.19 3.91
N GLY A 40 12.64 -1.00 3.32
CA GLY A 40 13.73 -1.86 2.85
C GLY A 40 14.65 -2.44 3.94
N GLY A 41 14.24 -2.41 5.21
CA GLY A 41 15.08 -2.85 6.31
C GLY A 41 15.30 -4.37 6.33
N GLU A 42 16.49 -4.82 5.92
CA GLU A 42 17.14 -5.97 6.57
C GLU A 42 17.31 -5.66 8.07
N GLU A 43 17.70 -6.65 8.88
CA GLU A 43 17.89 -6.57 10.35
C GLU A 43 18.94 -5.52 10.84
N LYS A 44 19.21 -4.46 10.09
CA LYS A 44 19.78 -3.22 10.63
C LYS A 44 18.69 -2.51 11.43
N GLY A 45 18.55 -3.02 12.65
CA GLY A 45 17.60 -2.62 13.66
C GLY A 45 17.48 -1.11 13.82
N ASP A 46 16.26 -0.72 14.12
CA ASP A 46 15.86 0.44 14.90
C ASP A 46 16.44 1.83 14.55
N GLY A 47 17.11 2.02 13.41
CA GLY A 47 17.77 3.29 13.09
C GLY A 47 18.91 3.63 14.07
N GLU A 48 19.66 4.71 13.83
CA GLU A 48 20.77 5.09 14.74
C GLU A 48 20.33 5.32 16.20
N LEU A 49 19.07 5.70 16.41
CA LEU A 49 18.50 6.02 17.73
C LEU A 49 17.69 4.89 18.38
N GLY A 50 17.52 3.74 17.73
CA GLY A 50 16.70 2.68 18.32
C GLY A 50 15.18 2.89 18.22
N LEU A 51 14.70 3.75 17.31
CA LEU A 51 13.29 4.12 17.16
C LEU A 51 12.53 3.37 16.05
N GLY A 52 13.21 2.60 15.21
CA GLY A 52 12.56 1.79 14.16
C GLY A 52 13.08 2.09 12.74
N LEU A 53 12.46 1.46 11.74
CA LEU A 53 12.80 1.66 10.33
C LEU A 53 12.20 2.96 9.79
N ALA A 54 13.01 3.72 9.05
CA ALA A 54 12.62 4.94 8.37
C ALA A 54 13.45 5.14 7.08
N SER A 55 13.18 6.21 6.34
CA SER A 55 13.99 6.60 5.19
C SER A 55 15.42 6.98 5.61
N GLU A 56 16.37 6.87 4.68
CA GLU A 56 17.76 7.28 4.91
C GLU A 56 17.82 8.74 5.40
N GLY A 57 18.53 8.96 6.51
CA GLY A 57 18.65 10.27 7.16
C GLY A 57 17.47 10.69 8.05
N ASP A 58 16.39 9.91 8.11
CA ASP A 58 15.31 10.13 9.09
C ASP A 58 15.52 9.24 10.32
N LEU A 59 15.64 9.88 11.48
CA LEU A 59 15.87 9.22 12.76
C LEU A 59 14.57 8.79 13.47
N ARG A 60 13.40 9.13 12.91
CA ARG A 60 12.09 9.02 13.57
C ARG A 60 11.31 7.79 13.10
N GLY A 61 11.88 6.61 13.30
CA GLY A 61 11.22 5.33 12.97
C GLY A 61 9.93 5.07 13.75
N ASP A 62 9.78 5.71 14.91
CA ASP A 62 8.59 5.68 15.76
C ASP A 62 7.40 6.35 15.05
N LEU A 63 7.61 7.52 14.45
CA LEU A 63 6.58 8.21 13.67
C LEU A 63 6.18 7.44 12.41
N VAL A 64 7.12 6.72 11.80
CA VAL A 64 6.84 5.82 10.67
C VAL A 64 5.89 4.70 11.12
N ARG A 65 6.18 4.08 12.27
CA ARG A 65 5.32 3.05 12.84
C ARG A 65 3.91 3.56 13.13
N ASP A 66 3.80 4.67 13.89
CA ASP A 66 2.53 5.28 14.24
C ASP A 66 1.71 5.61 12.98
N THR A 67 2.36 6.14 11.95
CA THR A 67 1.71 6.47 10.68
C THR A 67 1.17 5.23 9.98
N VAL A 68 1.95 4.14 9.94
CA VAL A 68 1.53 2.88 9.31
C VAL A 68 0.39 2.22 10.09
N GLU A 69 0.43 2.24 11.42
CA GLU A 69 -0.65 1.75 12.27
C GLU A 69 -1.97 2.48 12.00
N HIS A 70 -1.93 3.82 11.99
CA HIS A 70 -3.10 4.64 11.65
C HIS A 70 -3.62 4.37 10.23
N LEU A 71 -2.72 4.21 9.26
CA LEU A 71 -3.07 3.92 7.87
C LEU A 71 -3.86 2.62 7.77
N ILE A 72 -3.35 1.54 8.37
CA ILE A 72 -3.97 0.22 8.35
C ILE A 72 -5.33 0.26 9.06
N LEU A 73 -5.42 0.85 10.24
CA LEU A 73 -6.69 0.95 10.97
C LEU A 73 -7.74 1.77 10.20
N PHE A 74 -7.32 2.86 9.57
CA PHE A 74 -8.20 3.71 8.77
C PHE A 74 -8.81 2.94 7.60
N TYR A 75 -7.97 2.23 6.83
CA TYR A 75 -8.41 1.50 5.64
C TYR A 75 -9.12 0.18 5.97
N ASN A 76 -8.75 -0.52 7.05
CA ASN A 76 -9.51 -1.68 7.50
C ASN A 76 -10.98 -1.34 7.76
N ARG A 77 -11.27 -0.13 8.25
CA ARG A 77 -12.64 0.33 8.52
C ARG A 77 -13.36 0.90 7.29
N ARG A 78 -12.65 1.60 6.40
CA ARG A 78 -13.27 2.39 5.33
C ARG A 78 -13.10 1.80 3.92
N GLY A 79 -12.16 0.87 3.76
CA GLY A 79 -11.65 0.39 2.48
C GLY A 79 -10.84 1.46 1.74
N LEU A 80 -10.13 1.05 0.69
CA LEU A 80 -9.45 1.95 -0.25
C LEU A 80 -10.48 2.67 -1.14
N LYS A 81 -11.04 3.78 -0.65
CA LYS A 81 -12.03 4.56 -1.39
C LYS A 81 -11.39 5.82 -2.00
N GLY A 82 -11.10 5.76 -3.29
CA GLY A 82 -10.74 6.93 -4.08
C GLY A 82 -11.95 7.70 -4.61
N SER A 83 -11.74 8.96 -5.01
CA SER A 83 -12.73 9.76 -5.75
C SER A 83 -12.20 10.09 -7.16
N PRO A 84 -12.52 9.26 -8.17
CA PRO A 84 -12.05 9.48 -9.54
C PRO A 84 -12.51 10.82 -10.14
N ASN A 85 -13.64 11.36 -9.67
CA ASN A 85 -14.13 12.66 -10.11
C ASN A 85 -13.22 13.79 -9.65
N VAL A 86 -12.73 13.72 -8.40
CA VAL A 86 -11.78 14.70 -7.86
C VAL A 86 -10.45 14.60 -8.60
N LEU A 87 -9.95 13.38 -8.83
CA LEU A 87 -8.72 13.18 -9.60
C LEU A 87 -8.85 13.66 -11.05
N ARG A 88 -9.99 13.39 -11.70
CA ARG A 88 -10.28 13.86 -13.06
C ARG A 88 -10.28 15.39 -13.14
N TRP A 89 -10.92 16.04 -12.17
CA TRP A 89 -10.92 17.49 -12.08
C TRP A 89 -9.51 18.04 -11.89
N LEU A 90 -8.73 17.47 -10.96
CA LEU A 90 -7.37 17.92 -10.66
C LEU A 90 -6.41 17.73 -11.84
N LEU A 91 -6.51 16.61 -12.55
CA LEU A 91 -5.58 16.23 -13.61
C LEU A 91 -5.94 16.81 -14.98
N GLY A 92 -7.18 17.27 -15.19
CA GLY A 92 -7.68 17.68 -16.50
C GLY A 92 -7.76 16.55 -17.53
N ARG A 93 -7.66 15.29 -17.08
CA ARG A 93 -7.76 14.07 -17.90
C ARG A 93 -8.41 12.95 -17.10
N GLU A 94 -8.74 11.85 -17.77
CA GLU A 94 -9.15 10.64 -17.06
C GLU A 94 -8.01 10.12 -16.17
N PRO A 95 -8.28 9.82 -14.87
CA PRO A 95 -7.29 9.19 -14.01
C PRO A 95 -6.97 7.79 -14.52
N THR A 96 -5.74 7.34 -14.31
CA THR A 96 -5.33 5.98 -14.66
C THR A 96 -6.17 4.99 -13.88
N SER A 97 -6.88 4.11 -14.60
CA SER A 97 -7.66 3.03 -13.98
C SER A 97 -6.74 1.92 -13.47
N VAL A 98 -7.25 1.09 -12.55
CA VAL A 98 -6.51 -0.08 -12.04
C VAL A 98 -6.14 -1.03 -13.18
N VAL A 99 -7.04 -1.25 -14.14
CA VAL A 99 -6.78 -2.08 -15.32
C VAL A 99 -5.61 -1.51 -16.13
N GLN A 100 -5.64 -0.21 -16.44
CA GLN A 100 -4.57 0.45 -17.19
C GLN A 100 -3.23 0.39 -16.46
N TRP A 101 -3.23 0.53 -15.14
CA TRP A 101 -2.02 0.41 -14.32
C TRP A 101 -1.46 -1.02 -14.35
N VAL A 102 -2.30 -2.03 -14.16
CA VAL A 102 -1.91 -3.45 -14.24
C VAL A 102 -1.35 -3.80 -15.62
N ASP A 103 -1.99 -3.29 -16.68
CA ASP A 103 -1.53 -3.51 -18.06
C ASP A 103 -0.19 -2.83 -18.35
N GLY A 104 0.03 -1.62 -17.80
CA GLY A 104 1.28 -0.87 -17.97
C GLY A 104 2.48 -1.54 -17.32
N ILE A 105 2.31 -2.17 -16.15
CA ILE A 105 3.40 -2.90 -15.49
C ILE A 105 3.73 -4.20 -16.22
N ALA A 106 2.74 -4.90 -16.78
CA ALA A 106 2.98 -6.16 -17.49
C ALA A 106 3.75 -5.99 -18.82
N LEU A 107 3.89 -4.76 -19.31
CA LEU A 107 4.60 -4.41 -20.54
C LEU A 107 6.00 -3.84 -20.29
N ALA A 108 6.37 -3.59 -19.03
CA ALA A 108 7.67 -3.11 -18.60
C ALA A 108 8.57 -4.28 -18.19
#